data_AF-A0A367F1L5-F1
#
_entry.id   AF-A0A367F1L5-F1
#
_cell.length_a   1.000
_cell.length_b   1.000
_cell.length_c   1.000
_cell.angle_alpha   90.00
_cell.angle_beta   90.00
_cell.angle_gamma   90.00
#
_symmetry.space_group_name_H-M   'P 1'
#
loop_
_entity.id
_entity.type
_entity.pdbx_description
1 polymer ?
#
loop_
_entity_poly.entity_id
_entity_poly.type
_entity_poly.pdbx_seq_one_letter_code
_entity_poly.pdbx_strand_id
1 'polypeptide(L)'
;MRRSTLRSQIAAALRDEILAGRLATGRDFTVKEIAEQYGVSATPVREALVDLAAQGLLDVEQHRGFRVHEFTLADYRAMCEARQLVVDGLFHRAPATRPPGPGPADTGADTGADADADVHAGDGPYAGPATPGAGAAPGPVTGGPVTAGSAAARRALGGLRPEVLASIRRRADAAERAARAGDLDVLIAYDLRFWRELSGLLSNPYVCDFLDRLRVQCWVFAVPVLRAQATLRGRLWSGHNALLDAVERGDARAARDVLATYNQHALAQVGVTDAEEPA
;
A
#
# COMPACT_ATOMS: atom_id res chain seq x y z
N MET A 1 12.07 -9.00 19.44
CA MET A 1 12.87 -8.92 18.19
C MET A 1 12.73 -10.23 17.45
N ARG A 2 12.04 -10.28 16.29
CA ARG A 2 12.17 -11.44 15.40
C ARG A 2 13.57 -11.40 14.81
N ARG A 3 14.38 -12.46 14.97
CA ARG A 3 15.66 -12.59 14.26
C ARG A 3 15.36 -12.54 12.76
N SER A 4 15.98 -11.62 12.02
CA SER A 4 15.90 -11.66 10.56
C SER A 4 16.65 -12.90 10.09
N THR A 5 16.00 -13.70 9.25
CA THR A 5 16.66 -14.84 8.62
C THR A 5 17.62 -14.33 7.54
N LEU A 6 18.60 -15.15 7.15
CA LEU A 6 19.53 -14.81 6.07
C LEU A 6 18.77 -14.47 4.77
N ARG A 7 17.72 -15.23 4.45
CA ARG A 7 16.76 -14.94 3.37
C ARG A 7 16.20 -13.52 3.46
N SER A 8 15.65 -13.13 4.61
CA SER A 8 15.06 -11.78 4.77
C SER A 8 16.12 -10.67 4.66
N GLN A 9 17.36 -10.92 5.09
CA GLN A 9 18.45 -9.97 4.94
C GLN A 9 18.86 -9.80 3.47
N ILE A 10 18.97 -10.90 2.73
CA ILE A 10 19.27 -10.89 1.28
C ILE A 10 18.15 -10.17 0.52
N ALA A 11 16.88 -10.50 0.79
CA ALA A 11 15.75 -9.85 0.14
C ALA A 11 15.72 -8.33 0.40
N ALA A 12 16.02 -7.91 1.63
CA ALA A 12 16.10 -6.49 1.98
C ALA A 12 17.27 -5.79 1.26
N ALA A 13 18.46 -6.39 1.25
CA ALA A 13 19.63 -5.82 0.58
C ALA A 13 19.42 -5.68 -0.93
N LEU A 14 18.86 -6.69 -1.59
CA LEU A 14 18.52 -6.63 -3.01
C LEU A 14 17.44 -5.58 -3.30
N ARG A 15 16.40 -5.48 -2.47
CA ARG A 15 15.38 -4.43 -2.59
C ARG A 15 16.01 -3.03 -2.48
N ASP A 16 16.97 -2.84 -1.57
CA ASP A 16 17.70 -1.59 -1.42
C ASP A 16 18.63 -1.31 -2.62
N GLU A 17 19.24 -2.33 -3.22
CA GLU A 17 20.00 -2.20 -4.48
C GLU A 17 19.12 -1.78 -5.66
N ILE A 18 17.93 -2.38 -5.79
CA ILE A 18 16.94 -2.03 -6.83
C ILE A 18 16.46 -0.59 -6.61
N LEU A 19 16.05 -0.24 -5.39
CA LEU A 19 15.56 1.11 -5.06
C LEU A 19 16.63 2.19 -5.22
N ALA A 20 17.90 1.86 -4.99
CA ALA A 20 18.99 2.79 -5.24
C ALA A 20 19.36 2.91 -6.73
N GLY A 21 18.82 2.04 -7.59
CA GLY A 21 19.17 1.93 -9.00
C GLY A 21 20.53 1.25 -9.27
N ARG A 22 21.14 0.61 -8.25
CA ARG A 22 22.39 -0.17 -8.42
C ARG A 22 22.14 -1.48 -9.13
N LEU A 23 21.00 -2.12 -8.84
CA LEU A 23 20.49 -3.25 -9.61
C LEU A 23 19.47 -2.70 -10.61
N ALA A 24 19.93 -2.43 -11.84
CA ALA A 24 19.15 -1.72 -12.86
C ALA A 24 17.88 -2.50 -13.29
N THR A 25 16.81 -1.76 -13.57
CA THR A 25 15.58 -2.31 -14.17
C THR A 25 15.89 -2.98 -15.50
N GLY A 26 15.21 -4.09 -15.79
CA GLY A 26 15.44 -4.89 -16.99
C GLY A 26 16.71 -5.74 -17.00
N ARG A 27 17.56 -5.66 -15.96
CA ARG A 27 18.75 -6.52 -15.84
C ARG A 27 18.35 -7.96 -15.52
N ASP A 28 18.83 -8.91 -16.31
CA ASP A 28 18.79 -10.34 -16.03
C ASP A 28 19.93 -10.76 -15.09
N PHE A 29 19.68 -11.72 -14.20
CA PHE A 29 20.67 -12.32 -13.32
C PHE A 29 20.25 -13.71 -12.82
N THR A 30 21.22 -14.51 -12.42
CA THR A 30 20.98 -15.88 -11.93
C THR A 30 21.07 -15.99 -10.40
N VAL A 31 20.46 -17.05 -9.84
CA VAL A 31 20.62 -17.41 -8.42
C VAL A 31 22.11 -17.59 -8.07
N LYS A 32 22.88 -18.15 -9.00
CA LYS A 32 24.31 -18.42 -8.82
C LYS A 32 25.11 -17.12 -8.67
N GLU A 33 24.89 -16.15 -9.56
CA GLU A 33 25.55 -14.84 -9.49
C GLU A 33 25.30 -14.13 -8.16
N ILE A 34 24.04 -14.10 -7.71
CA ILE A 34 23.69 -13.47 -6.42
C ILE A 34 24.29 -14.24 -5.24
N ALA A 35 24.30 -15.57 -5.29
CA ALA A 35 24.92 -16.40 -4.25
C ALA A 35 26.43 -16.14 -4.13
N GLU A 36 27.13 -16.00 -5.26
CA GLU A 36 28.54 -15.64 -5.32
C GLU A 36 28.79 -14.22 -4.80
N GLN A 37 27.97 -13.24 -5.19
CA GLN A 37 28.06 -11.85 -4.73
C GLN A 37 27.91 -11.73 -3.20
N TYR A 38 26.98 -12.49 -2.61
CA TYR A 38 26.69 -12.43 -1.18
C TYR A 38 27.51 -13.44 -0.35
N GLY A 39 28.28 -14.32 -0.99
CA GLY A 39 29.10 -15.33 -0.29
C GLY A 39 28.28 -16.37 0.47
N VAL A 40 27.10 -16.74 -0.04
CA VAL A 40 26.14 -17.64 0.62
C VAL A 40 25.74 -18.80 -0.29
N SER A 41 25.03 -19.79 0.26
CA SER A 41 24.48 -20.89 -0.55
C SER A 41 23.28 -20.45 -1.39
N ALA A 42 22.97 -21.22 -2.43
CA ALA A 42 21.91 -20.89 -3.39
C ALA A 42 20.48 -20.93 -2.82
N THR A 43 20.21 -21.73 -1.78
CA THR A 43 18.87 -21.90 -1.20
C THR A 43 18.29 -20.61 -0.61
N PRO A 44 18.94 -19.92 0.36
CA PRO A 44 18.40 -18.68 0.92
C PRO A 44 18.30 -17.56 -0.12
N VAL A 45 19.16 -17.58 -1.15
CA VAL A 45 19.11 -16.64 -2.27
C VAL A 45 17.88 -16.89 -3.13
N ARG A 46 17.65 -18.14 -3.55
CA ARG A 46 16.47 -18.52 -4.35
C ARG A 46 15.19 -18.12 -3.63
N GLU A 47 15.08 -18.39 -2.34
CA GLU A 47 13.92 -18.00 -1.54
C GLU A 47 13.73 -16.48 -1.48
N ALA A 48 14.82 -15.73 -1.29
CA ALA A 48 14.77 -14.26 -1.30
C ALA A 48 14.34 -13.70 -2.67
N LEU A 49 14.80 -14.29 -3.77
CA LEU A 49 14.43 -13.88 -5.12
C LEU A 49 12.97 -14.20 -5.43
N VAL A 50 12.45 -15.34 -4.96
CA VAL A 50 11.02 -15.67 -5.04
C VAL A 50 10.18 -14.67 -4.24
N ASP A 51 10.64 -14.24 -3.06
CA ASP A 51 9.93 -13.21 -2.27
C ASP A 51 9.86 -11.86 -2.99
N LEU A 52 10.92 -11.48 -3.69
CA LEU A 52 10.96 -10.24 -4.47
C LEU A 52 10.09 -10.34 -5.73
N ALA A 53 10.05 -11.52 -6.37
CA ALA A 53 9.13 -11.79 -7.46
C ALA A 53 7.65 -11.73 -7.01
N ALA A 54 7.33 -12.28 -5.82
CA ALA A 54 5.99 -12.17 -5.23
C ALA A 54 5.60 -10.72 -4.86
N GLN A 55 6.59 -9.83 -4.69
CA GLN A 55 6.38 -8.39 -4.53
C GLN A 55 6.26 -7.65 -5.87
N GLY A 56 6.43 -8.35 -7.00
CA GLY A 56 6.43 -7.76 -8.34
C GLY A 56 7.66 -6.89 -8.61
N LEU A 57 8.77 -7.11 -7.91
CA LEU A 57 10.02 -6.39 -8.16
C LEU A 57 10.93 -7.12 -9.15
N LEU A 58 10.70 -8.43 -9.32
CA LEU A 58 11.41 -9.29 -10.25
C LEU A 58 10.43 -10.09 -11.10
N ASP A 59 10.80 -10.34 -12.34
CA ASP A 59 10.17 -11.32 -13.22
C ASP A 59 10.93 -12.65 -13.16
N VAL A 60 10.20 -13.76 -13.20
CA VAL A 60 10.78 -15.11 -13.24
C VAL A 60 10.89 -15.55 -14.69
N GLU A 61 12.11 -15.67 -15.18
CA GLU A 61 12.39 -16.06 -16.56
C GLU A 61 12.79 -17.54 -16.62
N GLN A 62 11.99 -18.35 -17.33
CA GLN A 62 12.26 -19.78 -17.48
C GLN A 62 13.65 -19.96 -18.12
N HIS A 63 14.49 -20.75 -17.45
CA HIS A 63 15.88 -21.06 -17.86
C HIS A 63 16.89 -19.89 -17.81
N ARG A 64 16.48 -18.64 -17.60
CA ARG A 64 17.38 -17.47 -17.48
C ARG A 64 17.56 -16.96 -16.06
N GLY A 65 16.67 -17.33 -15.13
CA GLY A 65 16.77 -16.93 -13.73
C GLY A 65 15.74 -15.86 -13.39
N PHE A 66 16.19 -14.66 -13.05
CA PHE A 66 15.34 -13.54 -12.67
C PHE A 66 15.73 -12.29 -13.45
N ARG A 67 14.75 -11.42 -13.71
CA ARG A 67 14.94 -10.10 -14.31
C ARG A 67 14.40 -9.05 -13.36
N VAL A 68 15.09 -7.92 -13.17
CA VAL A 68 14.49 -6.78 -12.44
C VAL A 68 13.33 -6.24 -13.26
N HIS A 69 12.15 -6.17 -12.65
CA HIS A 69 10.95 -5.73 -13.35
C HIS A 69 11.11 -4.29 -13.87
N GLU A 70 10.67 -4.07 -15.10
CA GLU A 70 10.77 -2.79 -15.79
C GLU A 70 9.36 -2.20 -15.94
N PHE A 71 9.01 -1.28 -15.05
CA PHE A 71 7.70 -0.62 -15.07
C PHE A 71 7.64 0.42 -16.19
N THR A 72 6.50 0.47 -16.86
CA THR A 72 6.19 1.51 -17.85
C THR A 72 5.58 2.74 -17.19
N LEU A 73 5.50 3.84 -17.95
CA LEU A 73 4.79 5.04 -17.51
C LEU A 73 3.28 4.80 -17.32
N ALA A 74 2.70 3.88 -18.10
CA ALA A 74 1.30 3.47 -17.94
C ALA A 74 1.11 2.72 -16.61
N ASP A 75 2.04 1.84 -16.25
CA ASP A 75 2.02 1.15 -14.95
C ASP A 75 2.12 2.16 -13.81
N TYR A 76 3.03 3.13 -13.89
CA TYR A 76 3.19 4.16 -12.87
C TYR A 76 1.92 5.00 -12.66
N ARG A 77 1.24 5.38 -13.74
CA ARG A 77 -0.07 6.07 -13.69
C ARG A 77 -1.12 5.20 -12.99
N ALA A 78 -1.25 3.94 -13.41
CA ALA A 78 -2.19 2.99 -12.82
C ALA A 78 -1.90 2.75 -11.33
N MET A 79 -0.63 2.69 -10.91
CA MET A 79 -0.25 2.58 -9.50
C MET A 79 -0.65 3.82 -8.68
N CYS A 80 -0.46 5.02 -9.25
CA CYS A 80 -0.86 6.26 -8.61
C CYS A 80 -2.38 6.35 -8.45
N GLU A 81 -3.13 5.97 -9.49
CA GLU A 81 -4.59 5.90 -9.48
C GLU A 81 -5.10 4.86 -8.47
N ALA A 82 -4.59 3.62 -8.51
CA ALA A 82 -4.98 2.57 -7.58
C ALA A 82 -4.74 2.97 -6.13
N ARG A 83 -3.60 3.61 -5.84
CA ARG A 83 -3.31 4.15 -4.50
C ARG A 83 -4.32 5.23 -4.11
N GLN A 84 -4.64 6.15 -5.02
CA GLN A 84 -5.61 7.22 -4.76
C GLN A 84 -6.98 6.65 -4.42
N LEU A 85 -7.50 5.71 -5.23
CA LEU A 85 -8.80 5.07 -4.99
C LEU A 85 -8.88 4.38 -3.63
N VAL A 86 -7.82 3.65 -3.25
CA VAL A 86 -7.76 2.99 -1.95
C VAL A 86 -7.73 4.01 -0.81
N VAL A 87 -6.89 5.04 -0.92
CA VAL A 87 -6.74 6.06 0.13
C VAL A 87 -8.01 6.91 0.26
N ASP A 88 -8.64 7.31 -0.84
CA ASP A 88 -9.91 8.04 -0.84
C ASP A 88 -11.04 7.20 -0.24
N GLY A 89 -11.14 5.92 -0.61
CA GLY A 89 -12.10 4.98 -0.03
C GLY A 89 -11.99 4.86 1.49
N LEU A 90 -10.79 5.02 2.05
CA LEU A 90 -10.56 5.01 3.49
C LEU A 90 -11.09 6.26 4.18
N PHE A 91 -11.03 7.42 3.53
CA PHE A 91 -11.65 8.66 4.02
C PHE A 91 -13.18 8.68 3.85
N HIS A 92 -13.71 7.89 2.93
CA HIS A 92 -15.14 7.78 2.66
C HIS A 92 -15.89 6.78 3.55
N ARG A 93 -15.21 5.85 4.23
CA ARG A 93 -15.88 4.96 5.20
C ARG A 93 -16.44 5.80 6.35
N ALA A 94 -17.74 6.06 6.28
CA ALA A 94 -18.57 6.34 7.45
C ALA A 94 -18.32 5.25 8.50
N PRO A 95 -18.49 5.54 9.80
CA PRO A 95 -18.27 4.50 10.81
C PRO A 95 -19.24 3.38 10.47
N ALA A 96 -18.73 2.16 10.30
CA ALA A 96 -19.59 1.00 10.33
C ALA A 96 -20.30 1.09 11.69
N THR A 97 -21.57 1.46 11.67
CA THR A 97 -22.43 1.25 12.83
C THR A 97 -22.40 -0.25 13.01
N ARG A 98 -21.60 -0.72 13.97
CA ARG A 98 -21.79 -2.05 14.51
C ARG A 98 -23.26 -2.07 14.93
N PRO A 99 -24.14 -2.90 14.34
CA PRO A 99 -25.46 -3.06 14.91
C PRO A 99 -25.23 -3.41 16.38
N PRO A 100 -25.99 -2.83 17.33
CA PRO A 100 -25.90 -3.27 18.71
C PRO A 100 -26.03 -4.79 18.66
N GLY A 101 -24.97 -5.49 19.06
CA GLY A 101 -25.05 -6.93 19.22
C GLY A 101 -26.25 -7.20 20.12
N PRO A 102 -27.01 -8.28 19.90
CA PRO A 102 -28.11 -8.61 20.79
C PRO A 102 -27.56 -8.53 22.22
N GLY A 103 -28.15 -7.64 23.03
CA GLY A 103 -27.83 -7.56 24.45
C GLY A 103 -27.97 -8.95 25.05
N PRO A 104 -27.32 -9.25 26.19
CA PRO A 104 -27.41 -10.56 26.80
C PRO A 104 -28.88 -10.93 26.92
N ALA A 105 -29.29 -11.95 26.15
CA ALA A 105 -30.61 -12.52 26.25
C ALA A 105 -30.73 -13.04 27.68
N ASP A 106 -31.73 -12.52 28.38
CA ASP A 106 -32.18 -13.00 29.66
C ASP A 106 -32.46 -14.50 29.53
N THR A 107 -31.55 -15.33 30.05
CA THR A 107 -31.74 -16.78 30.13
C THR A 107 -32.71 -17.07 31.26
N GLY A 108 -33.99 -16.93 30.98
CA GLY A 108 -35.07 -17.61 31.69
C GLY A 108 -35.39 -18.91 30.96
N ALA A 109 -35.09 -20.03 31.62
CA ALA A 109 -35.45 -21.38 31.19
C ALA A 109 -36.98 -21.56 31.07
N ASP A 110 -37.46 -22.34 30.10
CA ASP A 110 -38.19 -23.59 30.37
C ASP A 110 -38.41 -24.46 29.11
N THR A 111 -38.23 -25.76 29.34
CA THR A 111 -38.58 -27.04 28.70
C THR A 111 -39.27 -27.16 27.33
N GLY A 112 -38.90 -28.24 26.61
CA GLY A 112 -39.90 -29.12 25.97
C GLY A 112 -39.53 -29.78 24.64
N ALA A 113 -38.94 -30.98 24.72
CA ALA A 113 -39.24 -32.19 23.93
C ALA A 113 -38.99 -32.29 22.40
N ASP A 114 -38.17 -33.30 22.08
CA ASP A 114 -38.32 -34.36 21.06
C ASP A 114 -38.38 -34.01 19.56
N ALA A 115 -37.39 -34.48 18.79
CA ALA A 115 -37.51 -35.76 18.04
C ALA A 115 -36.33 -35.97 17.07
N ASP A 116 -36.03 -37.25 16.88
CA ASP A 116 -34.98 -37.85 16.07
C ASP A 116 -34.99 -37.49 14.58
N ALA A 117 -33.81 -37.52 13.95
CA ALA A 117 -33.54 -38.33 12.76
C ALA A 117 -32.06 -38.26 12.33
N ASP A 118 -31.44 -39.43 12.25
CA ASP A 118 -30.19 -39.73 11.53
C ASP A 118 -30.27 -39.35 10.03
N VAL A 119 -29.11 -39.11 9.41
CA VAL A 119 -28.56 -39.95 8.30
C VAL A 119 -27.35 -39.27 7.62
N HIS A 120 -26.32 -40.11 7.45
CA HIS A 120 -25.13 -40.16 6.59
C HIS A 120 -24.62 -39.00 5.70
N ALA A 121 -23.28 -38.98 5.74
CA ALA A 121 -22.28 -38.57 4.76
C ALA A 121 -22.63 -38.72 3.27
N GLY A 122 -22.09 -37.81 2.45
CA GLY A 122 -22.01 -37.93 0.99
C GLY A 122 -21.16 -36.84 0.35
N ASP A 123 -20.24 -37.29 -0.51
CA ASP A 123 -19.19 -36.57 -1.24
C ASP A 123 -19.64 -35.47 -2.23
N GLY A 124 -18.83 -34.40 -2.33
CA GLY A 124 -18.50 -33.49 -3.47
C GLY A 124 -19.51 -33.12 -4.58
N PRO A 125 -19.10 -32.39 -5.65
CA PRO A 125 -18.13 -31.31 -5.77
C PRO A 125 -18.77 -30.00 -6.31
N TYR A 126 -17.98 -28.92 -6.28
CA TYR A 126 -18.01 -27.70 -7.10
C TYR A 126 -19.17 -27.50 -8.12
N ALA A 127 -20.01 -26.48 -7.89
CA ALA A 127 -20.95 -25.92 -8.88
C ALA A 127 -20.63 -24.43 -9.11
N GLY A 128 -20.55 -24.04 -10.40
CA GLY A 128 -20.14 -22.72 -10.88
C GLY A 128 -21.11 -21.57 -10.54
N PRO A 129 -20.76 -20.33 -10.90
CA PRO A 129 -21.49 -19.15 -10.44
C PRO A 129 -22.83 -18.99 -11.15
N ALA A 130 -23.89 -18.85 -10.35
CA ALA A 130 -25.20 -18.42 -10.79
C ALA A 130 -25.18 -16.91 -11.10
N THR A 131 -25.68 -16.55 -12.28
CA THR A 131 -26.08 -15.18 -12.65
C THR A 131 -27.23 -14.70 -11.77
N PRO A 132 -27.20 -13.47 -11.20
CA PRO A 132 -28.41 -12.82 -10.73
C PRO A 132 -29.00 -11.91 -11.81
N GLY A 133 -30.30 -12.09 -12.02
CA GLY A 133 -31.14 -11.32 -12.92
C GLY A 133 -31.38 -9.87 -12.46
N ALA A 134 -31.86 -9.10 -13.43
CA ALA A 134 -32.23 -7.70 -13.35
C ALA A 134 -33.31 -7.41 -12.29
N GLY A 135 -33.15 -6.30 -11.57
CA GLY A 135 -34.19 -5.74 -10.71
C GLY A 135 -33.81 -4.40 -10.09
N ALA A 136 -34.57 -3.36 -10.49
CA ALA A 136 -34.76 -2.05 -9.86
C ALA A 136 -33.64 -0.99 -9.99
N ALA A 137 -33.97 0.05 -10.77
CA ALA A 137 -33.26 1.33 -10.84
C ALA A 137 -33.38 2.11 -9.51
N PRO A 138 -32.32 2.80 -9.04
CA PRO A 138 -32.43 3.71 -7.92
C PRO A 138 -32.91 5.10 -8.38
N GLY A 139 -33.90 5.65 -7.68
CA GLY A 139 -34.39 7.03 -7.84
C GLY A 139 -33.38 8.09 -7.36
N PRO A 140 -33.67 9.39 -7.56
CA PRO A 140 -32.71 10.45 -7.39
C PRO A 140 -32.38 10.69 -5.92
N VAL A 141 -31.10 10.56 -5.57
CA VAL A 141 -30.56 10.89 -4.25
C VAL A 141 -30.39 12.41 -4.15
N THR A 142 -31.28 13.07 -3.42
CA THR A 142 -31.15 14.48 -3.04
C THR A 142 -30.05 14.62 -1.99
N GLY A 143 -29.06 15.48 -2.27
CA GLY A 143 -27.92 15.75 -1.41
C GLY A 143 -28.28 16.36 -0.05
N GLY A 144 -27.85 15.70 1.02
CA GLY A 144 -27.73 16.24 2.38
C GLY A 144 -26.25 16.34 2.79
N PRO A 145 -25.89 17.15 3.80
CA PRO A 145 -24.53 17.62 4.00
C PRO A 145 -23.58 16.52 4.49
N VAL A 146 -22.44 16.42 3.81
CA VAL A 146 -21.27 15.57 4.06
C VAL A 146 -20.60 15.88 5.41
N THR A 147 -21.11 15.33 6.52
CA THR A 147 -20.47 15.48 7.86
C THR A 147 -20.04 14.16 8.50
N ALA A 148 -20.58 13.01 8.05
CA ALA A 148 -20.35 11.70 8.65
C ALA A 148 -18.91 11.15 8.48
N GLY A 149 -18.22 11.47 7.37
CA GLY A 149 -16.84 11.01 7.12
C GLY A 149 -15.81 11.56 8.12
N SER A 150 -15.97 12.83 8.55
CA SER A 150 -15.04 13.46 9.50
C SER A 150 -15.14 12.91 10.93
N ALA A 151 -16.31 12.37 11.31
CA ALA A 151 -16.54 11.81 12.62
C ALA A 151 -15.96 10.39 12.74
N ALA A 152 -16.06 9.58 11.67
CA ALA A 152 -15.43 8.27 11.57
C ALA A 152 -13.90 8.37 11.59
N ALA A 153 -13.35 9.30 10.80
CA ALA A 153 -11.92 9.63 10.81
C ALA A 153 -11.48 10.10 12.21
N ARG A 154 -12.21 11.06 12.83
CA ARG A 154 -11.90 11.49 14.22
C ARG A 154 -12.02 10.39 15.26
N ARG A 155 -12.90 9.39 15.10
CA ARG A 155 -13.02 8.27 16.06
C ARG A 155 -11.95 7.19 15.85
N ALA A 156 -11.57 6.93 14.60
CA ALA A 156 -10.44 6.08 14.26
C ALA A 156 -9.09 6.71 14.69
N LEU A 157 -8.99 8.04 14.63
CA LEU A 157 -7.79 8.81 14.94
C LEU A 157 -7.74 9.31 16.40
N GLY A 158 -8.89 9.40 17.08
CA GLY A 158 -9.02 9.88 18.47
C GLY A 158 -8.52 8.90 19.53
N GLY A 159 -8.08 7.71 19.14
CA GLY A 159 -7.45 6.70 20.01
C GLY A 159 -5.98 6.43 19.69
N LEU A 160 -5.33 7.27 18.86
CA LEU A 160 -3.93 7.05 18.49
C LEU A 160 -3.00 7.28 19.66
N ARG A 161 -2.15 6.29 19.94
CA ARG A 161 -1.12 6.38 20.98
C ARG A 161 -0.13 7.51 20.62
N PRO A 162 0.16 8.45 21.55
CA PRO A 162 1.08 9.57 21.30
C PRO A 162 2.44 9.16 20.74
N GLU A 163 2.94 7.99 21.14
CA GLU A 163 4.24 7.46 20.71
C GLU A 163 4.25 7.09 19.22
N VAL A 164 3.11 6.60 18.70
CA VAL A 164 2.95 6.25 17.29
C VAL A 164 2.92 7.52 16.45
N LEU A 165 2.14 8.52 16.85
CA LEU A 165 2.09 9.82 16.18
C LEU A 165 3.46 10.50 16.18
N ALA A 166 4.17 10.50 17.31
CA ALA A 166 5.52 11.04 17.40
C ALA A 166 6.50 10.30 16.47
N SER A 167 6.34 8.99 16.29
CA SER A 167 7.14 8.21 15.33
C SER A 167 6.88 8.63 13.89
N ILE A 168 5.61 8.73 13.49
CA ILE A 168 5.20 9.15 12.14
C ILE A 168 5.70 10.58 11.87
N ARG A 169 5.55 11.48 12.84
CA ARG A 169 6.03 12.87 12.77
C ARG A 169 7.53 12.96 12.50
N ARG A 170 8.35 12.23 13.26
CA ARG A 170 9.82 12.18 13.04
C ARG A 170 10.19 11.73 11.62
N ARG A 171 9.41 10.79 11.05
CA ARG A 171 9.61 10.30 9.68
C ARG A 171 9.20 11.33 8.64
N ALA A 172 8.06 12.01 8.86
CA ALA A 172 7.62 13.12 8.02
C ALA A 172 8.68 14.23 7.97
N ASP A 173 9.18 14.66 9.13
CA ASP A 173 10.22 15.68 9.23
C ASP A 173 11.50 15.30 8.49
N ALA A 174 11.93 14.04 8.62
CA ALA A 174 13.11 13.53 7.94
C ALA A 174 12.92 13.46 6.42
N ALA A 175 11.75 12.98 5.96
CA ALA A 175 11.41 12.93 4.55
C ALA A 175 11.37 14.34 3.93
N GLU A 176 10.72 15.30 4.59
CA GLU A 176 10.65 16.66 4.05
C GLU A 176 12.01 17.36 4.02
N ARG A 177 12.86 17.16 5.05
CA ARG A 177 14.24 17.70 5.02
C ARG A 177 15.03 17.12 3.85
N ALA A 178 14.96 15.80 3.64
CA ALA A 178 15.63 15.13 2.54
C ALA A 178 15.10 15.61 1.17
N ALA A 179 13.77 15.73 1.02
CA ALA A 179 13.14 16.26 -0.19
C ALA A 179 13.63 17.67 -0.52
N ARG A 180 13.63 18.57 0.47
CA ARG A 180 14.11 19.96 0.29
C ARG A 180 15.61 20.00 -0.04
N ALA A 181 16.41 19.12 0.58
CA ALA A 181 17.85 19.02 0.31
C ALA A 181 18.18 18.44 -1.07
N GLY A 182 17.29 17.61 -1.63
CA GLY A 182 17.53 16.83 -2.84
C GLY A 182 18.17 15.47 -2.57
N ASP A 183 18.16 15.00 -1.32
CA ASP A 183 18.79 13.74 -0.89
C ASP A 183 17.87 12.55 -1.18
N LEU A 184 17.89 12.07 -2.42
CA LEU A 184 16.94 11.07 -2.92
C LEU A 184 16.94 9.76 -2.11
N ASP A 185 18.11 9.19 -1.82
CA ASP A 185 18.21 7.92 -1.08
C ASP A 185 17.63 8.04 0.34
N VAL A 186 17.88 9.18 0.99
CA VAL A 186 17.35 9.48 2.33
C VAL A 186 15.83 9.70 2.26
N LEU A 187 15.36 10.42 1.24
CA LEU A 187 13.92 10.63 1.01
C LEU A 187 13.19 9.30 0.85
N ILE A 188 13.64 8.42 -0.04
CA ILE A 188 12.99 7.12 -0.29
C ILE A 188 12.87 6.33 1.01
N ALA A 189 13.96 6.24 1.78
CA ALA A 189 13.98 5.49 3.02
C ALA A 189 12.95 6.01 4.04
N TYR A 190 12.83 7.34 4.20
CA TYR A 190 11.88 7.94 5.13
C TYR A 190 10.45 8.02 4.59
N ASP A 191 10.26 8.15 3.27
CA ASP A 191 8.96 8.13 2.62
C ASP A 191 8.29 6.75 2.77
N LEU A 192 8.99 5.66 2.42
CA LEU A 192 8.50 4.28 2.63
C LEU A 192 8.10 4.04 4.08
N ARG A 193 8.96 4.49 4.99
CA ARG A 193 8.76 4.38 6.44
C ARG A 193 7.57 5.19 6.93
N PHE A 194 7.39 6.41 6.43
CA PHE A 194 6.27 7.28 6.77
C PHE A 194 4.95 6.64 6.32
N TRP A 195 4.85 6.27 5.04
CA TRP A 195 3.62 5.69 4.48
C TRP A 195 3.24 4.37 5.14
N ARG A 196 4.20 3.50 5.45
CA ARG A 196 3.94 2.23 6.13
C ARG A 196 3.39 2.43 7.55
N GLU A 197 3.91 3.40 8.30
CA GLU A 197 3.37 3.68 9.65
C GLU A 197 2.02 4.40 9.58
N LEU A 198 1.84 5.32 8.63
CA LEU A 198 0.58 6.01 8.41
C LEU A 198 -0.53 5.05 7.97
N SER A 199 -0.26 4.13 7.03
CA SER A 199 -1.23 3.13 6.59
C SER A 199 -1.54 2.12 7.70
N GLY A 200 -0.56 1.82 8.57
CA GLY A 200 -0.76 0.97 9.74
C GLY A 200 -1.87 1.46 10.69
N LEU A 201 -2.24 2.74 10.66
CA LEU A 201 -3.36 3.29 11.43
C LEU A 201 -4.72 2.72 10.98
N LEU A 202 -4.83 2.26 9.74
CA LEU A 202 -6.07 1.80 9.11
C LEU A 202 -6.48 0.38 9.52
N SER A 203 -5.58 -0.36 10.20
CA SER A 203 -5.79 -1.71 10.76
C SER A 203 -6.28 -2.80 9.77
N ASN A 204 -6.16 -2.59 8.45
CA ASN A 204 -6.42 -3.63 7.44
C ASN A 204 -5.10 -4.12 6.83
N PRO A 205 -4.61 -5.32 7.20
CA PRO A 205 -3.29 -5.81 6.77
C PRO A 205 -3.19 -5.97 5.25
N TYR A 206 -4.25 -6.41 4.57
CA TYR A 206 -4.26 -6.59 3.12
C TYR A 206 -4.11 -5.26 2.38
N VAL A 207 -4.78 -4.22 2.87
CA VAL A 207 -4.66 -2.87 2.30
C VAL A 207 -3.28 -2.28 2.60
N CYS A 208 -2.77 -2.46 3.81
CA CYS A 208 -1.42 -2.00 4.17
C CYS A 208 -0.34 -2.64 3.30
N ASP A 209 -0.40 -3.96 3.10
CA ASP A 209 0.57 -4.70 2.29
C ASP A 209 0.49 -4.32 0.81
N PHE A 210 -0.74 -4.13 0.30
CA PHE A 210 -0.97 -3.63 -1.05
C PHE A 210 -0.37 -2.24 -1.26
N LEU A 211 -0.63 -1.31 -0.34
CA LEU A 211 -0.11 0.06 -0.41
C LEU A 211 1.42 0.11 -0.25
N ASP A 212 2.02 -0.71 0.62
CA ASP A 212 3.49 -0.82 0.76
C ASP A 212 4.10 -1.29 -0.57
N ARG A 213 3.52 -2.34 -1.17
CA ARG A 213 3.99 -2.87 -2.45
C ARG A 213 3.92 -1.83 -3.57
N LEU A 214 2.76 -1.20 -3.77
CA LEU A 214 2.59 -0.15 -4.78
C LEU A 214 3.58 1.00 -4.59
N ARG A 215 3.82 1.41 -3.35
CA ARG A 215 4.74 2.51 -3.04
C ARG A 215 6.17 2.19 -3.46
N VAL A 216 6.61 0.95 -3.23
CA VAL A 216 7.94 0.50 -3.63
C VAL A 216 8.07 0.48 -5.14
N GLN A 217 7.09 -0.09 -5.84
CA GLN A 217 7.06 -0.15 -7.30
C GLN A 217 7.07 1.25 -7.92
N CYS A 218 6.33 2.20 -7.34
CA CYS A 218 6.40 3.61 -7.73
C CYS A 218 7.82 4.18 -7.63
N TRP A 219 8.56 3.88 -6.56
CA TRP A 219 9.93 4.33 -6.41
C TRP A 219 10.89 3.62 -7.37
N VAL A 220 10.73 2.32 -7.62
CA VAL A 220 11.53 1.59 -8.63
C VAL A 220 11.39 2.24 -10.01
N PHE A 221 10.18 2.65 -10.39
CA PHE A 221 9.97 3.41 -11.63
C PHE A 221 10.59 4.82 -11.57
N ALA A 222 10.32 5.59 -10.51
CA ALA A 222 10.67 7.01 -10.46
C ALA A 222 12.17 7.27 -10.30
N VAL A 223 12.91 6.37 -9.63
CA VAL A 223 14.33 6.61 -9.29
C VAL A 223 15.21 6.85 -10.51
N PRO A 224 15.21 6.01 -11.57
CA PRO A 224 15.99 6.27 -12.77
C PRO A 224 15.68 7.64 -13.39
N VAL A 225 14.41 8.02 -13.44
CA VAL A 225 13.95 9.31 -14.00
C VAL A 225 14.44 10.49 -13.16
N LEU A 226 14.32 10.40 -11.83
CA LEU A 226 14.77 11.45 -10.91
C LEU A 226 16.30 11.59 -10.90
N ARG A 227 17.04 10.48 -10.95
CA ARG A 227 18.52 10.49 -11.00
C ARG A 227 19.07 11.08 -12.29
N ALA A 228 18.30 11.05 -13.38
CA ALA A 228 18.68 11.70 -14.63
C ALA A 228 18.58 13.23 -14.58
N GLN A 229 17.93 13.81 -13.57
CA GLN A 229 17.78 15.25 -13.44
C GLN A 229 19.06 15.91 -12.89
N ALA A 230 19.43 17.07 -13.45
CA ALA A 230 20.63 17.80 -13.05
C ALA A 230 20.61 18.25 -11.57
N THR A 231 19.44 18.53 -11.01
CA THR A 231 19.28 18.86 -9.59
C THR A 231 17.87 18.49 -9.10
N LEU A 232 17.81 17.96 -7.87
CA LEU A 232 16.56 17.62 -7.19
C LEU A 232 16.23 18.58 -6.04
N ARG A 233 17.16 19.47 -5.66
CA ARG A 233 17.02 20.36 -4.51
C ARG A 233 15.80 21.27 -4.69
N GLY A 234 14.89 21.23 -3.71
CA GLY A 234 13.64 22.02 -3.73
C GLY A 234 12.62 21.58 -4.79
N ARG A 235 12.86 20.48 -5.51
CA ARG A 235 11.95 19.97 -6.56
C ARG A 235 11.17 18.73 -6.13
N LEU A 236 11.58 18.06 -5.07
CA LEU A 236 10.92 16.88 -4.53
C LEU A 236 9.76 17.27 -3.61
N TRP A 237 8.69 16.48 -3.62
CA TRP A 237 7.53 16.72 -2.78
C TRP A 237 7.90 16.66 -1.29
N SER A 238 7.43 17.66 -0.53
CA SER A 238 7.75 17.82 0.89
C SER A 238 6.52 18.16 1.74
N GLY A 239 5.39 17.49 1.48
CA GLY A 239 4.10 17.75 2.14
C GLY A 239 3.72 16.73 3.22
N HIS A 240 4.65 15.89 3.69
CA HIS A 240 4.37 14.81 4.64
C HIS A 240 3.72 15.30 5.95
N ASN A 241 4.20 16.42 6.51
CA ASN A 241 3.64 17.01 7.72
C ASN A 241 2.27 17.62 7.51
N ALA A 242 2.03 18.27 6.36
CA ALA A 242 0.72 18.81 6.03
C ALA A 242 -0.35 17.71 5.96
N LEU A 243 0.01 16.53 5.42
CA LEU A 243 -0.85 15.36 5.45
C LEU A 243 -1.09 14.86 6.87
N LEU A 244 -0.02 14.70 7.66
CA LEU A 244 -0.14 14.21 9.03
C LEU A 244 -1.00 15.15 9.89
N ASP A 245 -0.84 16.46 9.72
CA ASP A 245 -1.64 17.50 10.37
C ASP A 245 -3.13 17.40 10.02
N ALA A 246 -3.45 17.14 8.75
CA ALA A 246 -4.83 16.94 8.32
C ALA A 246 -5.43 15.65 8.93
N VAL A 247 -4.64 14.58 8.97
CA VAL A 247 -5.02 13.31 9.60
C VAL A 247 -5.24 13.51 11.12
N GLU A 248 -4.32 14.15 11.84
CA GLU A 248 -4.46 14.40 13.28
C GLU A 248 -5.72 15.21 13.63
N ARG A 249 -6.09 16.19 12.79
CA ARG A 249 -7.34 16.96 12.95
C ARG A 249 -8.60 16.19 12.53
N GLY A 250 -8.45 15.03 11.89
CA GLY A 250 -9.55 14.30 11.24
C GLY A 250 -10.19 15.07 10.08
N ASP A 251 -9.42 15.95 9.44
CA ASP A 251 -9.85 16.72 8.28
C ASP A 251 -9.64 15.91 7.00
N ALA A 252 -10.66 15.09 6.69
CA ALA A 252 -10.66 14.24 5.51
C ALA A 252 -10.63 15.01 4.18
N ARG A 253 -11.02 16.30 4.15
CA ARG A 253 -10.92 17.11 2.94
C ARG A 253 -9.49 17.59 2.74
N ALA A 254 -8.90 18.21 3.76
CA ALA A 254 -7.52 18.65 3.69
C ALA A 254 -6.54 17.49 3.41
N ALA A 255 -6.79 16.31 4.00
CA ALA A 255 -5.95 15.13 3.72
C ALA A 255 -6.01 14.72 2.24
N ARG A 256 -7.21 14.72 1.64
CA ARG A 256 -7.40 14.43 0.20
C ARG A 256 -6.75 15.48 -0.68
N ASP A 257 -6.87 16.75 -0.35
CA ASP A 257 -6.25 17.84 -1.12
C ASP A 257 -4.71 17.72 -1.12
N VAL A 258 -4.11 17.36 0.01
CA VAL A 258 -2.66 17.11 0.11
C VAL A 258 -2.25 15.88 -0.70
N LEU A 259 -3.05 14.81 -0.68
CA LEU A 259 -2.78 13.59 -1.45
C LEU A 259 -2.94 13.79 -2.96
N ALA A 260 -3.92 14.56 -3.39
CA ALA A 260 -4.08 14.95 -4.79
C ALA A 260 -2.87 15.75 -5.27
N THR A 261 -2.41 16.71 -4.46
CA THR A 261 -1.19 17.49 -4.73
C THR A 261 0.05 16.58 -4.81
N TYR A 262 0.16 15.59 -3.92
CA TYR A 262 1.22 14.60 -3.95
C TYR A 262 1.22 13.79 -5.27
N ASN A 263 0.07 13.26 -5.68
CA ASN A 263 -0.05 12.47 -6.90
C ASN A 263 0.25 13.30 -8.15
N GLN A 264 -0.29 14.51 -8.24
CA GLN A 264 -0.02 15.42 -9.36
C GLN A 264 1.47 15.77 -9.46
N HIS A 265 2.11 16.04 -8.31
CA HIS A 265 3.55 16.31 -8.27
C HIS A 265 4.37 15.10 -8.73
N ALA A 266 4.01 13.90 -8.26
CA ALA A 266 4.71 12.66 -8.62
C ALA A 266 4.61 12.37 -10.13
N LEU A 267 3.43 12.58 -10.73
CA LEU A 267 3.22 12.46 -12.17
C LEU A 267 4.00 13.51 -12.97
N ALA A 268 3.96 14.77 -12.56
CA ALA A 268 4.68 15.85 -13.21
C ALA A 268 6.21 15.63 -13.23
N GLN A 269 6.76 15.03 -12.17
CA GLN A 269 8.19 14.74 -12.07
C GLN A 269 8.71 13.72 -13.09
N VAL A 270 7.83 12.82 -13.55
CA VAL A 270 8.18 11.77 -14.52
C VAL A 270 7.73 12.12 -15.94
N GLY A 271 7.45 13.39 -16.21
CA GLY A 271 7.08 13.89 -17.54
C GLY A 271 5.60 13.74 -17.88
N VAL A 272 4.74 13.42 -16.91
CA VAL A 272 3.29 13.43 -17.10
C VAL A 272 2.75 14.78 -16.68
N THR A 273 2.63 15.68 -17.65
CA THR A 273 1.74 16.83 -17.54
C THR A 273 0.41 16.49 -18.19
N ASP A 274 -0.71 17.05 -17.70
CA ASP A 274 -2.08 16.84 -18.21
C ASP A 274 -2.30 17.29 -19.69
N ALA A 275 -1.24 17.39 -20.49
CA ALA A 275 -1.20 17.93 -21.84
C ALA A 275 -1.02 16.86 -22.95
N GLU A 276 -1.11 15.57 -22.63
CA GLU A 276 -1.09 14.50 -23.63
C GLU A 276 -2.36 13.63 -23.52
N GLU A 277 -3.50 14.20 -23.92
CA GLU A 277 -4.60 13.39 -24.45
C GLU A 277 -4.26 13.00 -25.89
N PRO A 278 -4.27 11.71 -26.26
CA PRO A 278 -4.20 11.34 -27.68
C PRO A 278 -5.52 11.72 -28.36
N ALA A 279 -5.38 12.36 -29.53
CA ALA A 279 -6.47 12.77 -30.42
C ALA A 279 -7.31 11.60 -30.94
#